data_AF-A0A5B6VX86-F1
#
_entry.id   AF-A0A5B6VX86-F1
#
_cell.length_a   1.000
_cell.length_b   1.000
_cell.length_c   1.000
_cell.angle_alpha   90.00
_cell.angle_beta   90.00
_cell.angle_gamma   90.00
#
_symmetry.space_group_name_H-M   'P 1'
#
loop_
_entity.id
_entity.type
_entity.pdbx_description
1 polymer ?
#
loop_
_entity_poly.entity_id
_entity_poly.type
_entity_poly.pdbx_seq_one_letter_code
_entity_poly.pdbx_strand_id
1 'polypeptide(L)' 'MLNVNSPLVDLIEKVLNASCNEIISKQVPKKLKDPRSFTISIEIGNIHFHRALCDLGASINLMPLYI' A
#
# COMPACT_ATOMS: atom_id res chain seq x y z
N MET A 1 3.94 24.71 -41.24
CA MET A 1 3.05 23.54 -41.22
C MET A 1 2.05 23.76 -40.10
N LEU A 2 0.75 23.88 -40.41
CA LEU A 2 -0.28 24.06 -39.38
C LEU A 2 -0.50 22.72 -38.69
N ASN A 3 -0.26 22.67 -37.38
CA ASN A 3 -0.53 21.50 -36.58
C ASN A 3 -2.05 21.29 -36.54
N VAL A 4 -2.53 20.33 -37.33
CA VAL A 4 -3.93 19.89 -37.33
C VAL A 4 -4.18 19.01 -36.12
N ASN A 5 -4.24 19.63 -34.94
CA ASN A 5 -4.99 19.02 -33.85
C ASN A 5 -6.46 19.11 -34.25
N SER A 6 -6.99 18.01 -34.77
CA SER A 6 -8.40 17.94 -35.14
C SER A 6 -9.25 17.94 -33.86
N PRO A 7 -10.38 18.67 -33.80
CA PRO A 7 -11.23 18.73 -32.62
C PRO A 7 -11.70 17.36 -32.09
N LEU A 8 -11.73 16.37 -32.99
CA LEU A 8 -12.05 14.98 -32.67
C LEU A 8 -10.95 14.28 -31.86
N VAL A 9 -9.68 14.54 -32.18
CA VAL A 9 -8.53 13.97 -31.45
C VAL A 9 -8.48 14.54 -30.04
N ASP A 10 -8.70 15.85 -29.89
CA ASP A 10 -8.72 16.51 -28.58
C ASP A 10 -9.86 15.99 -27.69
N LEU A 11 -11.03 15.70 -28.29
CA LEU A 11 -12.17 15.12 -27.57
C LEU A 11 -11.90 13.69 -27.12
N ILE A 12 -11.31 12.86 -27.99
CA ILE A 12 -10.92 11.49 -27.67
C ILE A 12 -9.90 11.48 -26.54
N GLU A 13 -8.86 12.31 -26.61
CA GLU A 13 -7.83 12.42 -25.59
C GLU A 13 -8.42 12.85 -24.24
N LYS A 14 -9.34 13.82 -24.24
CA LYS A 14 -10.03 14.28 -23.03
C LYS A 14 -10.91 13.20 -22.40
N VAL A 15 -11.64 12.43 -23.21
CA VAL A 15 -12.49 11.32 -22.73
C VAL A 15 -11.64 10.18 -22.17
N LEU A 16 -10.54 9.83 -22.83
CA LEU A 16 -9.59 8.82 -22.36
C LEU A 16 -8.92 9.25 -21.06
N ASN A 17 -8.49 10.50 -20.95
CA ASN A 17 -7.88 11.03 -19.72
C ASN A 17 -8.87 11.04 -18.55
N ALA A 18 -10.14 11.40 -18.80
CA ALA A 18 -11.17 11.39 -17.78
C ALA A 18 -11.48 9.98 -17.29
N SER A 19 -11.65 9.01 -18.21
CA SER A 19 -11.95 7.63 -17.86
C SER A 19 -10.79 6.94 -17.15
N CYS A 20 -9.55 7.17 -17.58
CA CYS A 20 -8.34 6.69 -16.90
C CYS A 20 -8.24 7.26 -15.48
N ASN A 21 -8.45 8.56 -15.28
CA ASN A 21 -8.44 9.18 -13.95
C ASN A 21 -9.54 8.62 -13.04
N GLU A 22 -10.72 8.37 -13.58
CA GLU A 22 -11.82 7.76 -12.82
C GLU A 22 -11.48 6.33 -12.40
N ILE A 23 -10.88 5.52 -13.27
CA ILE A 23 -10.44 4.16 -12.95
C ILE A 23 -9.33 4.17 -11.90
N ILE A 24 -8.31 5.01 -12.08
CA ILE A 24 -7.19 5.14 -11.15
C ILE A 24 -7.70 5.60 -9.77
N SER A 25 -8.57 6.60 -9.72
CA SER A 25 -9.11 7.10 -8.45
C SER A 25 -9.97 6.06 -7.71
N LYS A 26 -10.71 5.22 -8.44
CA LYS A 26 -11.57 4.17 -7.85
C LYS A 26 -10.81 2.93 -7.43
N GLN A 27 -9.72 2.59 -8.12
CA GLN A 27 -8.99 1.33 -7.89
C GLN A 27 -7.72 1.48 -7.07
N VAL A 28 -7.21 2.70 -6.83
CA VAL A 28 -6.01 2.87 -5.99
C VAL A 28 -6.42 2.69 -4.52
N PRO A 29 -5.99 1.59 -3.86
CA PRO A 29 -6.22 1.44 -2.44
C PRO A 29 -5.49 2.57 -1.70
N LYS A 30 -6.13 3.16 -0.70
CA LYS A 30 -5.50 4.18 0.14
C LYS A 30 -4.26 3.57 0.78
N LYS A 31 -3.08 4.15 0.50
CA LYS A 31 -1.85 3.76 1.19
C LYS A 31 -2.02 4.05 2.68
N LEU A 32 -2.01 3.01 3.48
CA LEU A 32 -2.00 3.16 4.93
C LEU A 32 -0.63 3.67 5.37
N LYS A 33 -0.61 4.44 6.47
CA LYS A 33 0.66 4.80 7.11
C LYS A 33 1.34 3.51 7.54
N ASP A 34 2.65 3.46 7.33
CA ASP A 34 3.46 2.37 7.84
C ASP A 34 3.37 2.37 9.38
N PRO A 35 2.89 1.29 10.02
CA PRO A 35 2.86 1.21 11.47
C PRO A 35 4.27 1.25 12.09
N ARG A 36 5.32 0.94 11.31
CA ARG A 36 6.71 0.73 11.73
C ARG A 36 6.86 -0.43 12.70
N SER A 37 6.18 -0.38 13.85
CA SER A 37 6.08 -1.47 14.81
C SER A 37 4.67 -1.65 15.35
N PHE A 38 4.31 -2.91 15.66
CA PHE A 38 3.00 -3.30 16.18
C PHE A 38 3.13 -4.55 17.05
N THR A 39 2.10 -4.87 17.83
CA THR A 39 2.08 -6.11 18.63
C THR A 39 1.14 -7.13 18.03
N ILE A 40 1.56 -8.39 18.02
CA ILE A 40 0.75 -9.54 17.60
C ILE A 40 0.74 -10.60 18.70
N SER A 41 -0.30 -11.43 18.72
CA SER A 41 -0.27 -12.66 19.49
C SER A 41 0.46 -13.74 18.69
N ILE A 42 1.39 -14.44 19.31
CA ILE A 42 2.15 -15.53 18.69
C ILE A 42 2.21 -16.74 19.62
N GLU A 43 2.48 -17.89 19.04
CA GLU A 43 2.74 -19.14 19.75
C GLU A 43 4.08 -19.70 19.27
N ILE A 44 4.97 -20.03 20.21
CA ILE A 44 6.27 -20.65 19.94
C ILE A 44 6.31 -21.95 20.72
N GLY A 45 6.27 -23.09 20.02
CA GLY A 45 6.07 -24.37 20.68
C GLY A 45 4.73 -24.39 21.41
N ASN A 46 4.74 -24.61 22.73
CA ASN A 46 3.54 -24.62 23.57
C ASN A 46 3.41 -23.33 24.42
N ILE A 47 4.08 -22.25 24.03
CA ILE A 47 4.14 -21.00 24.79
C ILE A 47 3.41 -19.91 24.01
N HIS A 48 2.38 -19.33 24.62
CA HIS A 48 1.60 -18.26 24.03
C HIS A 48 2.08 -16.88 24.51
N PHE A 49 2.44 -16.02 23.57
CA PHE A 49 2.75 -14.61 23.82
C PHE A 49 1.62 -13.76 23.29
N HIS A 50 0.86 -13.12 24.18
CA HIS A 50 -0.27 -12.28 23.76
C HIS A 50 0.18 -11.01 23.00
N ARG A 51 1.37 -10.49 23.32
CA ARG A 51 1.90 -9.22 22.80
C ARG A 51 3.37 -9.32 22.41
N ALA A 52 3.67 -10.05 21.34
CA ALA A 52 5.00 -10.00 20.72
C ALA A 52 5.14 -8.77 19.83
N LEU A 53 6.25 -8.05 19.97
CA LEU A 53 6.57 -6.88 19.16
C LEU A 53 7.06 -7.32 17.77
N CYS A 54 6.40 -6.84 16.73
CA CYS A 54 6.85 -6.94 15.34
C CYS A 54 7.31 -5.56 14.90
N ASP A 55 8.61 -5.38 14.69
CA ASP A 55 9.22 -4.16 14.16
C ASP A 55 9.71 -4.42 12.74
N LEU A 56 9.07 -3.78 11.76
CA LEU A 56 9.41 -3.92 10.34
C LEU A 56 10.76 -3.26 10.00
N GLY A 57 11.28 -2.41 10.89
CA GLY A 57 12.61 -1.82 10.78
C GLY A 57 13.73 -2.67 11.39
N ALA A 58 13.41 -3.75 12.10
CA ALA A 58 14.39 -4.63 12.71
C ALA A 58 14.80 -5.76 11.75
N SER A 59 16.10 -6.05 11.68
CA SER A 59 16.63 -7.16 10.87
C SER A 59 16.67 -8.51 11.61
N ILE A 60 16.43 -8.50 12.93
CA ILE A 60 16.46 -9.68 13.79
C ILE A 60 15.25 -9.70 14.73
N ASN A 61 14.80 -10.90 15.11
CA ASN A 61 13.78 -11.09 16.12
C ASN A 61 14.43 -11.33 17.48
N LEU A 62 14.02 -10.56 18.50
CA LEU A 62 14.47 -10.77 19.87
C LEU A 62 13.50 -11.70 20.61
N MET A 63 14.05 -12.64 21.36
CA MET A 63 13.30 -13.43 22.34
C MET A 63 13.79 -13.09 23.74
N PRO A 64 12.90 -13.05 24.74
CA PRO A 64 13.31 -12.88 26.12
C PRO A 64 14.11 -14.10 26.57
N LEU A 65 15.16 -13.86 27.36
CA LEU A 65 16.00 -14.93 27.91
C LEU A 65 15.24 -15.82 28.90
N TYR A 66 14.19 -15.26 29.52
CA TYR A 66 13.31 -15.93 30.47
C TYR A 66 11.86 -15.70 30.04
N ILE A 67 11.04 -16.74 30.17
CA ILE A 67 9.60 -16.74 29.85
C ILE A 67 8.80 -16.64 31.14
#